data_AF-A0A8C5JQU8-F1
#
_entry.id   AF-A0A8C5JQU8-F1
#
_cell.length_a   1.000
_cell.length_b   1.000
_cell.length_c   1.000
_cell.angle_alpha   90.00
_cell.angle_beta   90.00
_cell.angle_gamma   90.00
#
_symmetry.space_group_name_H-M   'P 1'
#
loop_
_entity.id
_entity.type
_entity.pdbx_description
1 polymer ?
#
loop_
_entity_poly.entity_id
_entity_poly.type
_entity_poly.pdbx_seq_one_letter_code
_entity_poly.pdbx_strand_id
1 'polypeptide(L)'
;MSEIPSFLLQLGLPLSCMCRVPCNTMFGSQHQMDVALLDRLIKDDVECGKLPLLLVANAGTPGAGHTDKLGRLKELCEQHKMWLHVEGVNLATLALGYVSSSVLAATKCDSMTLTLGSWLGLPAVPAVTLYRHEDPSLSLAAGLTSSQPVEKLRALPLWLSLQYLGHDGIVERIKHASQLVSNSPVEDELSSPVVVFKFFQEYSNRAEAGPAGAIPAHFPDCALSLQLGEQLAQLVPASGVDVVELEDEGTCVRFSPLMTSAVLGTEIQDIDHLVDCLKMKIPVLTSTLQLREEFEQEVRRTVSLLYIEDLGWPGLGVVRYNYHSDEKNDDKQEKELEKINTELLKKLNELESDLTFSLGPEFGGQKNCVYIGMVTEDLDVSELVETIAATGREIEENSRLLENMTEVVRKGIQEAQLQLQKANEERLLEEGLLRQIPVVGSVLNWFSPFQASPKGRTFNLTAGSLESTESMYVSKAQGTGTTPPPTPTSSLAKQRLPGQKAFKRSLRSSDGFSETSSISHCDDLDKLDQRPPNLSPGQEQGPLEMERAEEQKEVVQAKTDTEDIDSDQSPPDCTKAEEQASQR
;
A
#
# COMPACT_ATOMS: atom_id res chain seq x y z
N MET A 1 -9.96 -19.35 -12.74
CA MET A 1 -10.52 -18.89 -14.04
C MET A 1 -9.49 -18.36 -15.06
N SER A 2 -8.32 -17.83 -14.67
CA SER A 2 -7.34 -17.24 -15.60
C SER A 2 -6.70 -18.22 -16.59
N GLU A 3 -6.73 -19.52 -16.34
CA GLU A 3 -6.00 -20.51 -17.13
C GLU A 3 -6.80 -21.15 -18.28
N ILE A 4 -8.14 -21.13 -18.22
CA ILE A 4 -9.00 -21.79 -19.23
C ILE A 4 -8.85 -21.16 -20.63
N PRO A 5 -8.74 -19.83 -20.81
CA PRO A 5 -8.48 -19.24 -22.12
C PRO A 5 -7.13 -19.69 -22.73
N SER A 6 -6.10 -19.79 -21.88
CA SER A 6 -4.77 -20.28 -22.28
C SER A 6 -4.83 -21.75 -22.72
N PHE A 7 -5.56 -22.57 -21.96
CA PHE A 7 -5.79 -23.98 -22.29
C PHE A 7 -6.50 -24.16 -23.65
N LEU A 8 -7.55 -23.39 -23.92
CA LEU A 8 -8.25 -23.44 -25.21
C LEU A 8 -7.33 -23.06 -26.37
N LEU A 9 -6.54 -21.99 -26.20
CA LEU A 9 -5.54 -21.58 -27.19
C LEU A 9 -4.50 -22.68 -27.45
N GLN A 10 -4.03 -23.36 -26.40
CA GLN A 10 -3.07 -24.47 -26.52
C GLN A 10 -3.66 -25.68 -27.25
N LEU A 11 -4.96 -25.94 -27.08
CA LEU A 11 -5.69 -26.97 -27.82
C LEU A 11 -6.08 -26.54 -29.24
N GLY A 12 -5.82 -25.29 -29.64
CA GLY A 12 -6.23 -24.75 -30.94
C GLY A 12 -7.74 -24.50 -31.05
N LEU A 13 -8.45 -24.44 -29.92
CA LEU A 13 -9.88 -24.14 -29.87
C LEU A 13 -10.10 -22.62 -29.80
N PRO A 14 -11.06 -22.07 -30.55
CA PRO A 14 -11.38 -20.66 -30.48
C PRO A 14 -12.03 -20.31 -29.13
N LEU A 15 -11.84 -19.07 -28.66
CA LEU A 15 -12.46 -18.58 -27.42
C LEU A 15 -14.00 -18.61 -27.46
N SER A 16 -14.60 -18.67 -28.66
CA SER A 16 -16.04 -18.88 -28.83
C SER A 16 -16.54 -20.25 -28.37
N CYS A 17 -15.65 -21.20 -28.09
CA CYS A 17 -15.97 -22.48 -27.46
C CYS A 17 -16.09 -22.37 -25.93
N MET A 18 -15.68 -21.26 -25.33
CA MET A 18 -15.91 -20.97 -23.92
C MET A 18 -17.25 -20.27 -23.76
N CYS A 19 -18.07 -20.78 -22.84
CA CYS A 19 -19.27 -20.12 -22.36
C CYS A 19 -19.11 -19.85 -20.85
N ARG A 20 -19.24 -18.59 -20.43
CA ARG A 20 -19.27 -18.24 -19.01
C ARG A 20 -20.71 -18.29 -18.52
N VAL A 21 -20.94 -19.04 -17.46
CA VAL A 21 -22.28 -19.19 -16.86
C VAL A 21 -22.48 -18.07 -15.85
N PRO A 22 -23.60 -17.32 -15.90
CA PRO A 22 -23.90 -16.31 -14.90
C PRO A 22 -24.10 -16.91 -13.50
N CYS A 23 -23.73 -16.14 -12.48
CA CYS A 23 -24.07 -16.43 -11.09
C CYS A 23 -25.54 -16.08 -10.79
N ASN A 24 -26.10 -16.69 -9.75
CA ASN A 24 -27.50 -16.47 -9.35
C ASN A 24 -27.69 -15.08 -8.73
N THR A 25 -28.57 -14.25 -9.28
CA THR A 25 -28.74 -12.83 -8.89
C THR A 25 -29.99 -12.51 -8.09
N MET A 26 -30.92 -13.46 -7.89
CA MET A 26 -32.27 -13.14 -7.43
C MET A 26 -32.71 -13.87 -6.15
N PHE A 27 -32.21 -15.09 -5.87
CA PHE A 27 -32.58 -15.86 -4.68
C PHE A 27 -31.49 -16.89 -4.31
N GLY A 28 -30.75 -16.67 -3.22
CA GLY A 28 -29.67 -17.54 -2.74
C GLY A 28 -28.32 -16.81 -2.65
N SER A 29 -27.22 -17.55 -2.42
CA SER A 29 -25.87 -16.99 -2.42
C SER A 29 -25.53 -16.41 -3.80
N GLN A 30 -25.24 -15.11 -3.84
CA GLN A 30 -25.11 -14.30 -5.07
C GLN A 30 -23.94 -14.73 -5.99
N HIS A 31 -23.10 -15.63 -5.50
CA HIS A 31 -21.82 -16.00 -6.13
C HIS A 31 -21.73 -17.49 -6.51
N GLN A 32 -22.86 -18.19 -6.57
CA GLN A 32 -22.96 -19.56 -7.07
C GLN A 32 -23.46 -19.59 -8.50
N MET A 33 -22.96 -20.54 -9.29
CA MET A 33 -23.43 -20.81 -10.65
C MET A 33 -24.94 -21.03 -10.71
N ASP A 34 -25.62 -20.33 -11.62
CA ASP A 34 -27.05 -20.53 -11.86
C ASP A 34 -27.28 -21.79 -12.72
N VAL A 35 -27.77 -22.85 -12.06
CA VAL A 35 -28.07 -24.15 -12.68
C VAL A 35 -29.16 -24.04 -13.74
N ALA A 36 -30.15 -23.16 -13.58
CA ALA A 36 -31.24 -23.02 -14.54
C ALA A 36 -30.77 -22.27 -15.80
N LEU A 37 -29.95 -21.24 -15.64
CA LEU A 37 -29.32 -20.56 -16.78
C LEU A 37 -28.33 -21.48 -17.50
N LEU A 38 -27.57 -22.30 -16.77
CA LEU A 38 -26.70 -23.30 -17.38
C LEU A 38 -27.48 -24.29 -18.26
N ASP A 39 -28.57 -24.87 -17.77
CA ASP A 39 -29.40 -25.81 -18.56
C ASP A 39 -29.95 -25.15 -19.83
N ARG A 40 -30.33 -23.87 -19.76
CA ARG A 40 -30.73 -23.10 -20.94
C ARG A 40 -29.59 -22.91 -21.93
N LEU A 41 -28.40 -22.50 -21.46
CA LEU A 41 -27.22 -22.30 -22.32
C LEU A 41 -26.81 -23.59 -23.03
N ILE A 42 -26.88 -24.74 -22.33
CA ILE A 42 -26.60 -26.06 -22.91
C ILE A 42 -27.58 -26.36 -24.04
N LYS A 43 -28.88 -26.14 -23.83
CA LYS A 43 -29.91 -26.36 -24.87
C LYS A 43 -29.71 -25.45 -26.07
N ASP A 44 -29.46 -24.16 -25.85
CA ASP A 44 -29.22 -23.19 -26.91
C ASP A 44 -27.98 -23.57 -27.74
N ASP A 45 -26.90 -24.04 -27.09
CA ASP A 45 -25.69 -24.52 -27.78
C ASP A 45 -25.96 -25.79 -28.62
N VAL A 46 -26.75 -26.73 -28.10
CA VAL A 46 -27.17 -27.94 -28.84
C VAL A 46 -28.04 -27.56 -30.04
N GLU A 47 -28.96 -26.61 -29.89
CA GLU A 47 -29.80 -26.09 -30.98
C GLU A 47 -28.97 -25.37 -32.05
N CYS A 48 -27.90 -24.68 -31.65
CA CYS A 48 -26.93 -24.08 -32.56
C CYS A 48 -25.96 -25.09 -33.21
N GLY A 49 -26.13 -26.39 -32.97
CA GLY A 49 -25.28 -27.45 -33.52
C GLY A 49 -23.90 -27.55 -32.88
N LYS A 50 -23.68 -26.94 -31.71
CA LYS A 50 -22.46 -27.11 -30.91
C LYS A 50 -22.58 -28.36 -30.03
N LEU A 51 -21.44 -28.85 -29.57
CA LEU A 51 -21.36 -29.99 -28.66
C LEU A 51 -20.83 -29.53 -27.30
N PRO A 52 -21.68 -29.44 -26.27
CA PRO A 52 -21.25 -29.23 -24.89
C PRO A 52 -20.38 -30.41 -24.43
N LEU A 53 -19.16 -30.16 -23.98
CA LEU A 53 -18.18 -31.20 -23.67
C LEU A 53 -17.80 -31.25 -22.19
N LEU A 54 -17.48 -30.09 -21.61
CA LEU A 54 -16.84 -29.97 -20.31
C LEU A 54 -17.50 -28.84 -19.52
N LEU A 55 -17.89 -29.14 -18.28
CA LEU A 55 -18.26 -28.16 -17.28
C LEU A 55 -17.16 -28.10 -16.22
N VAL A 56 -16.63 -26.91 -15.96
CA VAL A 56 -15.70 -26.63 -14.86
C VAL A 56 -16.49 -25.93 -13.76
N ALA A 57 -16.61 -26.58 -12.59
CA ALA A 57 -17.32 -26.07 -11.42
C ALA A 57 -16.36 -25.80 -10.26
N ASN A 58 -16.73 -24.89 -9.37
CA ASN A 58 -15.91 -24.48 -8.24
C ASN A 58 -16.39 -25.08 -6.91
N ALA A 59 -15.52 -25.82 -6.23
CA ALA A 59 -15.64 -26.19 -4.83
C ALA A 59 -14.76 -25.28 -3.99
N GLY A 60 -15.17 -24.01 -3.86
CA GLY A 60 -14.38 -22.96 -3.25
C GLY A 60 -13.63 -22.13 -4.29
N THR A 61 -14.26 -21.07 -4.79
CA THR A 61 -13.61 -20.10 -5.69
C THR A 61 -12.35 -19.52 -5.04
N PRO A 62 -11.28 -19.25 -5.78
CA PRO A 62 -10.03 -18.74 -5.21
C PRO A 62 -10.16 -17.36 -4.55
N GLY A 63 -11.09 -16.54 -5.02
CA GLY A 63 -11.34 -15.21 -4.45
C GLY A 63 -12.07 -15.28 -3.11
N ALA A 64 -13.27 -15.89 -3.10
CA ALA A 64 -14.19 -15.80 -1.97
C ALA A 64 -14.65 -17.15 -1.38
N GLY A 65 -14.06 -18.27 -1.80
CA GLY A 65 -14.40 -19.59 -1.23
C GLY A 65 -15.82 -20.08 -1.54
N HIS A 66 -16.53 -19.48 -2.51
CA HIS A 66 -17.87 -19.92 -2.90
C HIS A 66 -17.87 -21.31 -3.51
N THR A 67 -18.83 -22.15 -3.12
CA THR A 67 -19.00 -23.52 -3.61
C THR A 67 -20.27 -23.62 -4.43
N ASP A 68 -20.16 -24.06 -5.68
CA ASP A 68 -21.29 -24.31 -6.55
C ASP A 68 -22.18 -25.45 -6.04
N LYS A 69 -23.39 -25.55 -6.58
CA LYS A 69 -24.33 -26.64 -6.27
C LYS A 69 -23.92 -27.95 -6.97
N LEU A 70 -22.75 -28.49 -6.62
CA LEU A 70 -22.07 -29.60 -7.32
C LEU A 70 -22.97 -30.82 -7.53
N GLY A 71 -23.83 -31.16 -6.58
CA GLY A 71 -24.78 -32.27 -6.71
C GLY A 71 -25.76 -32.08 -7.87
N ARG A 72 -26.32 -30.87 -8.01
CA ARG A 72 -27.23 -30.52 -9.12
C ARG A 72 -26.49 -30.40 -10.45
N LEU A 73 -25.27 -29.86 -10.43
CA LEU A 73 -24.43 -29.79 -11.63
C LEU A 73 -24.07 -31.20 -12.14
N LYS A 74 -23.80 -32.16 -11.25
CA LYS A 74 -23.54 -33.54 -11.67
C LYS A 74 -24.76 -34.18 -12.33
N GLU A 75 -25.95 -34.03 -11.75
CA GLU A 75 -27.21 -34.50 -12.36
C GLU A 75 -27.38 -33.94 -13.78
N LEU A 76 -27.11 -32.65 -13.97
CA LEU A 76 -27.21 -31.98 -15.27
C LEU A 76 -26.16 -32.49 -16.28
N CYS A 77 -24.91 -32.65 -15.84
CA CYS A 77 -23.84 -33.20 -16.66
C CYS A 77 -24.14 -34.64 -17.12
N GLU A 78 -24.73 -35.48 -16.25
CA GLU A 78 -25.14 -36.84 -16.63
C GLU A 78 -26.27 -36.83 -17.69
N GLN A 79 -27.24 -35.92 -17.58
CA GLN A 79 -28.33 -35.78 -18.54
C GLN A 79 -27.84 -35.40 -19.94
N HIS A 80 -26.90 -34.45 -20.01
CA HIS A 80 -26.36 -33.93 -21.27
C HIS A 80 -25.06 -34.62 -21.73
N LYS A 81 -24.62 -35.67 -21.01
CA LYS A 81 -23.38 -36.42 -21.26
C LYS A 81 -22.12 -35.53 -21.30
N MET A 82 -22.05 -34.58 -20.39
CA MET A 82 -20.92 -33.67 -20.23
C MET A 82 -19.96 -34.16 -19.13
N TRP A 83 -18.68 -33.85 -19.28
CA TRP A 83 -17.67 -34.09 -18.25
C TRP A 83 -17.74 -33.03 -17.16
N LEU A 84 -17.78 -33.43 -15.88
CA LEU A 84 -17.70 -32.50 -14.75
C LEU A 84 -16.28 -32.48 -14.15
N HIS A 85 -15.60 -31.35 -14.31
CA HIS A 85 -14.36 -31.03 -13.60
C HIS A 85 -14.64 -30.12 -12.40
N VAL A 86 -14.04 -30.41 -11.24
CA VAL A 86 -14.18 -29.60 -10.03
C VAL A 86 -12.83 -29.09 -9.56
N GLU A 87 -12.70 -27.79 -9.34
CA GLU A 87 -11.52 -27.17 -8.75
C GLU A 87 -11.89 -26.30 -7.56
N GLY A 88 -10.96 -26.05 -6.63
CA GLY A 88 -11.17 -25.06 -5.58
C GLY A 88 -10.54 -25.39 -4.24
N VAL A 89 -10.49 -24.36 -3.39
CA VAL A 89 -9.83 -24.42 -2.07
C VAL A 89 -10.62 -25.23 -1.05
N ASN A 90 -11.94 -25.33 -1.18
CA ASN A 90 -12.77 -26.09 -0.24
C ASN A 90 -12.61 -27.60 -0.42
N LEU A 91 -12.02 -28.06 -1.54
CA LEU A 91 -11.63 -29.46 -1.70
C LEU A 91 -10.68 -29.93 -0.60
N ALA A 92 -9.90 -29.03 0.01
CA ALA A 92 -9.06 -29.36 1.16
C ALA A 92 -9.88 -29.93 2.33
N THR A 93 -11.11 -29.46 2.51
CA THR A 93 -11.99 -29.93 3.59
C THR A 93 -12.38 -31.39 3.45
N LEU A 94 -12.25 -32.01 2.27
CA LEU A 94 -12.47 -33.45 2.08
C LEU A 94 -11.51 -34.33 2.89
N ALA A 95 -10.35 -33.79 3.27
CA ALA A 95 -9.43 -34.47 4.17
C ALA A 95 -9.92 -34.47 5.64
N LEU A 96 -10.91 -33.65 5.98
CA LEU A 96 -11.47 -33.56 7.32
C LEU A 96 -12.59 -34.58 7.52
N GLY A 97 -12.75 -35.08 8.74
CA GLY A 97 -13.82 -36.02 9.10
C GLY A 97 -15.23 -35.41 9.10
N TYR A 98 -15.36 -34.09 8.93
CA TYR A 98 -16.62 -33.36 8.83
C TYR A 98 -16.58 -32.47 7.58
N VAL A 99 -17.43 -32.77 6.61
CA VAL A 99 -17.49 -32.09 5.30
C VAL A 99 -18.91 -31.64 5.03
N SER A 100 -19.09 -30.42 4.54
CA SER A 100 -20.39 -29.96 4.07
C SER A 100 -20.91 -30.86 2.94
N SER A 101 -22.23 -31.09 2.93
CA SER A 101 -22.89 -31.87 1.88
C SER A 101 -22.64 -31.31 0.46
N SER A 102 -22.42 -30.00 0.33
CA SER A 102 -22.11 -29.34 -0.95
C SER A 102 -20.74 -29.76 -1.48
N VAL A 103 -19.71 -29.79 -0.64
CA VAL A 103 -18.34 -30.20 -1.00
C VAL A 103 -18.24 -31.71 -1.13
N LEU A 104 -18.95 -32.48 -0.29
CA LEU A 104 -18.96 -33.94 -0.38
C LEU A 104 -19.47 -34.42 -1.76
N ALA A 105 -20.36 -33.67 -2.39
CA ALA A 105 -20.82 -33.95 -3.76
C ALA A 105 -19.69 -33.86 -4.80
N ALA A 106 -18.58 -33.16 -4.53
CA ALA A 106 -17.40 -33.16 -5.40
C ALA A 106 -16.83 -34.57 -5.59
N THR A 107 -16.96 -35.47 -4.61
CA THR A 107 -16.51 -36.87 -4.75
C THR A 107 -17.21 -37.61 -5.89
N LYS A 108 -18.35 -37.11 -6.38
CA LYS A 108 -19.14 -37.65 -7.50
C LYS A 108 -18.71 -37.11 -8.87
N CYS A 109 -17.78 -36.15 -8.96
CA CYS A 109 -17.34 -35.60 -10.24
C CYS A 109 -16.51 -36.60 -11.08
N ASP A 110 -16.26 -36.24 -12.33
CA ASP A 110 -15.46 -37.05 -13.26
C ASP A 110 -13.97 -36.74 -13.11
N SER A 111 -13.62 -35.52 -12.71
CA SER A 111 -12.26 -35.14 -12.33
C SER A 111 -12.23 -33.97 -11.36
N MET A 112 -11.15 -33.85 -10.58
CA MET A 112 -10.90 -32.71 -9.71
C MET A 112 -9.42 -32.33 -9.67
N THR A 113 -9.13 -31.05 -9.49
CA THR A 113 -7.76 -30.55 -9.31
C THR A 113 -7.53 -30.08 -7.88
N LEU A 114 -6.51 -30.64 -7.24
CA LEU A 114 -6.10 -30.35 -5.87
C LEU A 114 -4.81 -29.52 -5.88
N THR A 115 -4.84 -28.33 -5.28
CA THR A 115 -3.70 -27.42 -5.18
C THR A 115 -2.97 -27.59 -3.83
N LEU A 116 -2.44 -28.80 -3.59
CA LEU A 116 -1.83 -29.18 -2.32
C LEU A 116 -0.68 -28.25 -1.89
N GLY A 117 0.09 -27.73 -2.85
CA GLY A 117 1.17 -26.77 -2.56
C GLY A 117 0.66 -25.51 -1.85
N SER A 118 -0.48 -24.97 -2.28
CA SER A 118 -1.10 -23.82 -1.62
C SER A 118 -1.61 -24.18 -0.23
N TRP A 119 -2.22 -25.36 -0.06
CA TRP A 119 -2.82 -25.77 1.22
C TRP A 119 -1.78 -26.10 2.30
N LEU A 120 -0.59 -26.55 1.87
CA LEU A 120 0.48 -26.99 2.76
C LEU A 120 1.58 -25.93 2.94
N GLY A 121 1.53 -24.82 2.19
CA GLY A 121 2.57 -23.79 2.18
C GLY A 121 3.86 -24.22 1.47
N LEU A 122 3.75 -25.09 0.45
CA LEU A 122 4.86 -25.71 -0.25
C LEU A 122 4.82 -25.37 -1.75
N PRO A 123 5.49 -24.29 -2.20
CA PRO A 123 5.40 -23.82 -3.59
C PRO A 123 5.98 -24.80 -4.61
N ALA A 124 6.85 -25.72 -4.18
CA ALA A 124 7.43 -26.75 -5.05
C ALA A 124 6.48 -27.92 -5.35
N VAL A 125 5.35 -28.04 -4.63
CA VAL A 125 4.39 -29.12 -4.83
C VAL A 125 3.47 -28.77 -6.00
N PRO A 126 3.41 -29.63 -7.04
CA PRO A 126 2.55 -29.38 -8.19
C PRO A 126 1.06 -29.53 -7.82
N ALA A 127 0.19 -28.94 -8.64
CA ALA A 127 -1.23 -29.29 -8.62
C ALA A 127 -1.42 -30.75 -9.04
N VAL A 128 -2.36 -31.43 -8.40
CA VAL A 128 -2.68 -32.84 -8.64
C VAL A 128 -4.08 -32.94 -9.20
N THR A 129 -4.21 -33.41 -10.44
CA THR A 129 -5.52 -33.70 -11.02
C THR A 129 -5.84 -35.18 -10.87
N LEU A 130 -6.93 -35.46 -10.15
CA LEU A 130 -7.54 -36.77 -10.03
C LEU A 130 -8.65 -36.88 -11.07
N TYR A 131 -8.76 -38.03 -11.71
CA TYR A 131 -9.84 -38.30 -12.65
C TYR A 131 -10.34 -39.72 -12.47
N ARG A 132 -11.64 -39.91 -12.71
CA ARG A 132 -12.24 -41.24 -12.77
C ARG A 132 -11.93 -41.86 -14.11
N HIS A 133 -11.72 -43.16 -14.04
CA HIS A 133 -11.15 -43.88 -15.13
C HIS A 133 -11.97 -45.13 -15.36
N GLU A 134 -12.73 -45.13 -16.45
CA GLU A 134 -13.50 -46.29 -16.88
C GLU A 134 -12.67 -47.19 -17.81
N ASP A 135 -11.67 -46.66 -18.53
CA ASP A 135 -10.82 -47.41 -19.46
C ASP A 135 -9.35 -46.93 -19.53
N PRO A 136 -8.35 -47.78 -19.16
CA PRO A 136 -6.90 -47.58 -19.34
C PRO A 136 -6.45 -47.11 -20.69
N SER A 137 -7.15 -47.53 -21.75
CA SER A 137 -6.80 -47.18 -23.10
C SER A 137 -6.91 -45.66 -23.35
N LEU A 138 -7.89 -44.99 -22.74
CA LEU A 138 -8.14 -43.56 -22.95
C LEU A 138 -7.07 -42.68 -22.30
N SER A 139 -6.62 -43.02 -21.09
CA SER A 139 -5.52 -42.29 -20.43
C SER A 139 -4.20 -42.44 -21.20
N LEU A 140 -3.96 -43.63 -21.76
CA LEU A 140 -2.78 -43.88 -22.59
C LEU A 140 -2.85 -43.11 -23.91
N ALA A 141 -4.01 -43.13 -24.58
CA ALA A 141 -4.24 -42.37 -25.80
C ALA A 141 -4.14 -40.85 -25.59
N ALA A 142 -4.58 -40.36 -24.43
CA ALA A 142 -4.44 -38.96 -24.01
C ALA A 142 -3.00 -38.58 -23.58
N GLY A 143 -2.06 -39.52 -23.54
CA GLY A 143 -0.68 -39.28 -23.12
C GLY A 143 -0.50 -39.06 -21.62
N LEU A 144 -1.54 -39.26 -20.80
CA LEU A 144 -1.52 -39.04 -19.35
C LEU A 144 -0.72 -40.10 -18.58
N THR A 145 -0.37 -41.21 -19.23
CA THR A 145 0.47 -42.28 -18.67
C THR A 145 1.90 -42.25 -19.23
N SER A 146 2.34 -41.11 -19.76
CA SER A 146 3.73 -40.93 -20.20
C SER A 146 4.69 -41.23 -19.04
N SER A 147 5.74 -42.00 -19.34
CA SER A 147 6.70 -42.50 -18.35
C SER A 147 8.02 -41.73 -18.36
N GLN A 148 8.01 -40.50 -18.90
CA GLN A 148 9.22 -39.69 -18.99
C GLN A 148 9.79 -39.44 -17.59
N PRO A 149 11.10 -39.62 -17.38
CA PRO A 149 11.73 -39.40 -16.09
C PRO A 149 11.45 -38.01 -15.50
N VAL A 150 11.38 -36.99 -16.36
CA VAL A 150 11.08 -35.60 -15.98
C VAL A 150 9.69 -35.48 -15.33
N GLU A 151 8.69 -36.19 -15.86
CA GLU A 151 7.32 -36.17 -15.31
C GLU A 151 7.26 -36.90 -13.96
N LYS A 152 8.00 -38.00 -13.80
CA LYS A 152 8.11 -38.71 -12.51
C LYS A 152 8.80 -37.86 -11.44
N LEU A 153 9.82 -37.09 -11.82
CA LEU A 153 10.52 -36.18 -10.90
C LEU A 153 9.63 -35.03 -10.42
N ARG A 154 8.58 -34.64 -11.17
CA ARG A 154 7.60 -33.64 -10.72
C ARG A 154 6.78 -34.10 -9.53
N ALA A 155 6.58 -35.42 -9.36
CA ALA A 155 5.88 -35.97 -8.20
C ALA A 155 6.77 -36.03 -6.94
N LEU A 156 8.09 -35.83 -7.06
CA LEU A 156 9.02 -35.97 -5.94
C LEU A 156 8.76 -34.97 -4.79
N PRO A 157 8.52 -33.66 -5.04
CA PRO A 157 8.20 -32.72 -3.97
C PRO A 157 6.92 -33.11 -3.24
N LEU A 158 5.89 -33.55 -3.99
CA LEU A 158 4.65 -34.07 -3.40
C LEU A 158 4.92 -35.29 -2.53
N TRP A 159 5.63 -36.28 -3.07
CA TRP A 159 5.95 -37.51 -2.34
C TRP A 159 6.73 -37.22 -1.05
N LEU A 160 7.78 -36.39 -1.11
CA LEU A 160 8.53 -35.96 0.08
C LEU A 160 7.64 -35.25 1.11
N SER A 161 6.73 -34.39 0.64
CA SER A 161 5.80 -33.67 1.52
C SER A 161 4.84 -34.62 2.23
N LEU A 162 4.30 -35.60 1.50
CA LEU A 162 3.43 -36.65 2.07
C LEU A 162 4.19 -37.54 3.06
N GLN A 163 5.45 -37.89 2.79
CA GLN A 163 6.29 -38.67 3.71
C GLN A 163 6.67 -37.90 4.97
N TYR A 164 6.98 -36.61 4.83
CA TYR A 164 7.41 -35.77 5.95
C TYR A 164 6.24 -35.40 6.88
N LEU A 165 5.11 -34.96 6.32
CA LEU A 165 3.94 -34.55 7.10
C LEU A 165 3.10 -35.75 7.56
N GLY A 166 3.09 -36.83 6.79
CA GLY A 166 2.16 -37.94 6.98
C GLY A 166 0.71 -37.52 6.73
N HIS A 167 -0.20 -38.48 6.90
CA HIS A 167 -1.65 -38.21 6.82
C HIS A 167 -2.08 -37.24 7.93
N ASP A 168 -1.67 -37.52 9.17
CA ASP A 168 -2.15 -36.79 10.33
C ASP A 168 -1.67 -35.34 10.33
N GLY A 169 -0.43 -35.06 9.90
CA GLY A 169 0.08 -33.70 9.79
C GLY A 169 -0.61 -32.87 8.71
N ILE A 170 -1.07 -33.50 7.61
CA ILE A 170 -1.87 -32.81 6.58
C ILE A 170 -3.25 -32.46 7.13
N VAL A 171 -3.92 -33.43 7.77
CA VAL A 171 -5.24 -33.23 8.39
C VAL A 171 -5.15 -32.16 9.48
N GLU A 172 -4.11 -32.19 10.31
CA GLU A 172 -3.88 -31.20 11.36
C GLU A 172 -3.70 -29.80 10.80
N ARG A 173 -2.92 -29.61 9.72
CA ARG A 173 -2.76 -28.31 9.07
C ARG A 173 -4.08 -27.75 8.51
N ILE A 174 -4.84 -28.57 7.81
CA ILE A 174 -6.13 -28.15 7.23
C ILE A 174 -7.13 -27.85 8.35
N LYS A 175 -7.14 -28.68 9.41
CA LYS A 175 -7.99 -28.48 10.58
C LYS A 175 -7.63 -27.20 11.31
N HIS A 176 -6.35 -26.91 11.51
CA HIS A 176 -5.86 -25.70 12.13
C HIS A 176 -6.30 -24.46 11.34
N ALA A 177 -6.10 -24.44 10.01
CA ALA A 177 -6.58 -23.36 9.15
C ALA A 177 -8.11 -23.16 9.25
N SER A 178 -8.88 -24.24 9.35
CA SER A 178 -10.34 -24.16 9.51
C SER A 178 -10.74 -23.61 10.89
N GLN A 179 -10.00 -23.95 11.94
CA GLN A 179 -10.23 -23.43 13.30
C GLN A 179 -9.90 -21.94 13.40
N LEU A 180 -8.84 -21.48 12.74
CA LEU A 180 -8.48 -20.07 12.62
C LEU A 180 -9.64 -19.26 12.03
N VAL A 181 -10.29 -19.77 10.97
CA VAL A 181 -11.47 -19.12 10.38
C VAL A 181 -12.64 -19.05 11.34
N SER A 182 -12.93 -20.13 12.08
CA SER A 182 -14.05 -20.14 13.05
C SER A 182 -13.89 -19.17 14.21
N ASN A 183 -12.66 -18.76 14.52
CA ASN A 183 -12.36 -17.76 15.54
C ASN A 183 -12.28 -16.33 14.97
N SER A 184 -12.48 -16.16 13.66
CA SER A 184 -12.46 -14.84 13.03
C SER A 184 -13.76 -14.07 13.33
N PRO A 185 -13.75 -12.73 13.19
CA PRO A 185 -14.86 -11.87 13.61
C PRO A 185 -16.09 -11.93 12.70
N VAL A 186 -16.03 -12.63 11.57
CA VAL A 186 -17.14 -12.74 10.61
C VAL A 186 -17.96 -13.98 10.95
N GLU A 187 -19.07 -13.77 11.68
CA GLU A 187 -20.10 -14.79 11.92
C GLU A 187 -20.89 -15.03 10.63
N ASP A 188 -20.35 -15.84 9.74
CA ASP A 188 -21.15 -16.45 8.68
C ASP A 188 -20.99 -17.97 8.78
N GLU A 189 -22.03 -18.72 8.39
CA GLU A 189 -22.05 -20.19 8.37
C GLU A 189 -21.12 -20.73 7.27
N LEU A 190 -19.88 -20.25 7.23
CA LEU A 190 -18.92 -20.52 6.18
C LEU A 190 -18.34 -21.91 6.41
N SER A 191 -18.87 -22.87 5.65
CA SER A 191 -18.24 -24.17 5.41
C SER A 191 -16.93 -24.07 4.60
N SER A 192 -16.30 -22.90 4.56
CA SER A 192 -15.18 -22.53 3.70
C SER A 192 -14.03 -22.00 4.58
N PRO A 193 -12.78 -22.45 4.35
CA PRO A 193 -11.60 -21.94 5.04
C PRO A 193 -11.09 -20.59 4.46
N VAL A 194 -11.96 -19.86 3.76
CA VAL A 194 -11.71 -18.53 3.21
C VAL A 194 -12.84 -17.62 3.65
N VAL A 195 -12.48 -16.47 4.23
CA VAL A 195 -13.38 -15.40 4.63
C VAL A 195 -13.07 -14.18 3.78
N VAL A 196 -14.10 -13.54 3.27
CA VAL A 196 -13.98 -12.25 2.60
C VAL A 196 -14.93 -11.28 3.28
N PHE A 197 -14.45 -10.09 3.58
CA PHE A 197 -15.24 -9.03 4.17
C PHE A 197 -14.91 -7.70 3.51
N LYS A 198 -15.89 -6.79 3.57
CA LYS A 198 -15.80 -5.45 3.00
C LYS A 198 -16.31 -4.46 4.02
N PHE A 199 -15.71 -3.29 4.07
CA PHE A 199 -16.24 -2.18 4.84
C PHE A 199 -17.33 -1.48 4.01
N PHE A 200 -18.52 -1.32 4.57
CA PHE A 200 -19.63 -0.61 3.94
C PHE A 200 -20.40 0.21 4.97
N GLN A 201 -21.01 1.30 4.54
CA GLN A 201 -21.87 2.11 5.39
C GLN A 201 -23.34 1.73 5.18
N GLU A 202 -24.04 1.35 6.25
CA GLU A 202 -25.49 1.18 6.21
C GLU A 202 -26.19 2.55 6.10
N TYR A 203 -26.61 2.90 4.88
CA TYR A 203 -27.49 4.05 4.69
C TYR A 203 -28.90 3.69 5.19
N SER A 204 -29.27 4.19 6.37
CA SER A 204 -30.67 4.15 6.81
C SER A 204 -31.54 4.98 5.85
N ASN A 205 -32.33 4.29 5.02
CA ASN A 205 -33.35 4.79 4.08
C ASN A 205 -32.88 5.62 2.87
N ARG A 206 -32.83 4.96 1.70
CA ARG A 206 -33.55 5.48 0.52
C ARG A 206 -34.34 4.38 -0.16
N ALA A 207 -35.65 4.60 -0.16
CA ALA A 207 -36.66 3.78 -0.80
C ALA A 207 -36.51 3.78 -2.33
N GLU A 208 -37.10 2.74 -2.90
CA GLU A 208 -37.44 2.52 -4.31
C GLU A 208 -36.31 2.03 -5.24
N ALA A 209 -36.41 0.73 -5.51
CA ALA A 209 -35.87 0.07 -6.68
C ALA A 209 -36.18 0.90 -7.95
N GLY A 210 -35.16 1.61 -8.43
CA GLY A 210 -35.08 2.02 -9.83
C GLY A 210 -34.97 0.79 -10.73
N PRO A 211 -35.39 0.90 -12.01
CA PRO A 211 -35.44 -0.25 -12.90
C PRO A 211 -34.03 -0.83 -13.10
N ALA A 212 -33.97 -2.16 -13.05
CA ALA A 212 -32.78 -2.97 -13.25
C ALA A 212 -31.89 -2.43 -14.39
N GLY A 213 -30.63 -2.09 -14.06
CA GLY A 213 -29.63 -1.74 -15.08
C GLY A 213 -28.45 -0.91 -14.62
N ALA A 214 -28.48 -0.28 -13.46
CA ALA A 214 -27.31 0.44 -12.94
C ALA A 214 -27.21 0.21 -11.43
N ILE A 215 -26.33 -0.72 -11.04
CA ILE A 215 -25.81 -0.77 -9.68
C ILE A 215 -25.09 0.57 -9.50
N PRO A 216 -25.49 1.45 -8.57
CA PRO A 216 -24.64 2.58 -8.22
C PRO A 216 -23.40 1.95 -7.61
N ALA A 217 -22.32 1.93 -8.36
CA ALA A 217 -21.06 1.44 -7.87
C ALA A 217 -20.70 2.29 -6.63
N HIS A 218 -20.79 1.65 -5.47
CA HIS A 218 -20.41 2.18 -4.17
C HIS A 218 -18.88 2.34 -4.11
N PHE A 219 -18.33 3.19 -4.97
CA PHE A 219 -16.90 3.44 -5.16
C PHE A 219 -16.16 3.95 -3.91
N PRO A 220 -16.71 4.83 -3.03
CA PRO A 220 -15.97 5.27 -1.84
C PRO A 220 -15.67 4.12 -0.87
N ASP A 221 -16.55 3.12 -0.80
CA ASP A 221 -16.37 1.95 0.08
C ASP A 221 -15.21 1.05 -0.38
N CYS A 222 -14.89 1.06 -1.68
CA CYS A 222 -13.78 0.27 -2.23
C CYS A 222 -12.41 0.83 -1.81
N ALA A 223 -12.22 2.16 -1.85
CA ALA A 223 -10.98 2.80 -1.42
C ALA A 223 -10.72 2.59 0.08
N LEU A 224 -11.78 2.67 0.89
CA LEU A 224 -11.72 2.41 2.33
C LEU A 224 -11.40 0.95 2.63
N SER A 225 -12.02 0.02 1.90
CA SER A 225 -11.76 -1.41 2.05
C SER A 225 -10.34 -1.79 1.63
N LEU A 226 -9.81 -1.18 0.55
CA LEU A 226 -8.41 -1.31 0.15
C LEU A 226 -7.47 -0.84 1.27
N GLN A 227 -7.66 0.39 1.75
CA GLN A 227 -6.84 0.98 2.80
C GLN A 227 -6.93 0.18 4.10
N LEU A 228 -8.11 -0.32 4.45
CA LEU A 228 -8.29 -1.20 5.61
C LEU A 228 -7.45 -2.47 5.45
N GLY A 229 -7.55 -3.15 4.31
CA GLY A 229 -6.79 -4.38 4.07
C GLY A 229 -5.27 -4.16 4.07
N GLU A 230 -4.79 -3.09 3.42
CA GLU A 230 -3.35 -2.74 3.43
C GLU A 230 -2.84 -2.44 4.85
N GLN A 231 -3.61 -1.68 5.65
CA GLN A 231 -3.23 -1.40 7.03
C GLN A 231 -3.24 -2.65 7.90
N LEU A 232 -4.21 -3.55 7.74
CA LEU A 232 -4.26 -4.81 8.48
C LEU A 232 -3.07 -5.71 8.12
N ALA A 233 -2.73 -5.81 6.83
CA ALA A 233 -1.57 -6.58 6.37
C ALA A 233 -0.25 -6.03 6.92
N GLN A 234 -0.13 -4.71 7.11
CA GLN A 234 1.05 -4.08 7.71
C GLN A 234 1.12 -4.24 9.23
N LEU A 235 -0.02 -4.11 9.93
CA LEU A 235 -0.09 -4.18 11.39
C LEU A 235 0.02 -5.63 11.90
N VAL A 236 -0.56 -6.59 11.18
CA VAL A 236 -0.53 -8.02 11.53
C VAL A 236 -0.10 -8.86 10.33
N PRO A 237 1.18 -8.81 9.92
CA PRO A 237 1.66 -9.57 8.76
C PRO A 237 1.46 -11.08 8.92
N ALA A 238 1.53 -11.59 10.15
CA ALA A 238 1.33 -13.00 10.47
C ALA A 238 -0.08 -13.49 10.18
N SER A 239 -1.09 -12.61 10.12
CA SER A 239 -2.48 -12.99 9.80
C SER A 239 -2.63 -13.48 8.34
N GLY A 240 -1.77 -13.05 7.43
CA GLY A 240 -1.88 -13.38 6.02
C GLY A 240 -3.15 -12.82 5.35
N VAL A 241 -3.68 -11.71 5.87
CA VAL A 241 -4.74 -10.95 5.22
C VAL A 241 -4.21 -10.30 3.94
N ASP A 242 -5.01 -10.33 2.89
CA ASP A 242 -4.70 -9.69 1.62
C ASP A 242 -5.91 -8.99 1.00
N VAL A 243 -5.67 -8.15 -0.01
CA VAL A 243 -6.72 -7.42 -0.71
C VAL A 243 -6.97 -8.05 -2.07
N VAL A 244 -8.24 -8.31 -2.38
CA VAL A 244 -8.66 -8.94 -3.64
C VAL A 244 -9.79 -8.14 -4.27
N GLU A 245 -9.76 -8.02 -5.59
CA GLU A 245 -10.85 -7.45 -6.39
C GLU A 245 -11.79 -8.57 -6.86
N LEU A 246 -13.07 -8.46 -6.49
CA LEU A 246 -14.14 -9.35 -6.95
C LEU A 246 -14.98 -8.64 -8.02
N GLU A 247 -15.40 -9.38 -9.05
CA GLU A 247 -16.10 -8.82 -10.23
C GLU A 247 -17.40 -8.09 -9.85
N ASP A 248 -18.17 -8.61 -8.90
CA ASP A 248 -19.47 -8.07 -8.50
C ASP A 248 -19.43 -7.18 -7.24
N GLU A 249 -18.48 -7.42 -6.33
CA GLU A 249 -18.42 -6.77 -5.00
C GLU A 249 -17.37 -5.63 -4.92
N GLY A 250 -16.45 -5.56 -5.90
CA GLY A 250 -15.34 -4.62 -5.90
C GLY A 250 -14.19 -5.06 -4.98
N THR A 251 -13.49 -4.09 -4.39
CA THR A 251 -12.32 -4.35 -3.53
C THR A 251 -12.74 -4.85 -2.15
N CYS A 252 -12.26 -6.03 -1.79
CA CYS A 252 -12.56 -6.69 -0.52
C CYS A 252 -11.29 -7.15 0.18
N VAL A 253 -11.38 -7.32 1.49
CA VAL A 253 -10.32 -7.89 2.32
C VAL A 253 -10.55 -9.39 2.45
N ARG A 254 -9.54 -10.18 2.08
CA ARG A 254 -9.57 -11.63 2.12
C ARG A 254 -8.67 -12.15 3.26
N PHE A 255 -9.21 -13.10 3.98
CA PHE A 255 -8.50 -13.87 5.01
C PHE A 255 -8.61 -15.36 4.64
N SER A 256 -7.50 -15.95 4.21
CA SER A 256 -7.43 -17.35 3.76
C SER A 256 -6.33 -18.12 4.48
N PRO A 257 -6.54 -18.50 5.77
CA PRO A 257 -5.57 -19.26 6.56
C PRO A 257 -5.08 -20.53 5.87
N LEU A 258 -5.94 -21.20 5.08
CA LEU A 258 -5.55 -22.40 4.34
C LEU A 258 -4.33 -22.17 3.43
N MET A 259 -4.19 -20.97 2.89
CA MET A 259 -3.10 -20.62 1.96
C MET A 259 -1.91 -19.96 2.66
N THR A 260 -2.13 -19.34 3.82
CA THR A 260 -1.14 -18.46 4.46
C THR A 260 -0.60 -19.02 5.77
N SER A 261 -1.40 -19.73 6.56
CA SER A 261 -1.04 -20.12 7.93
C SER A 261 0.18 -21.03 7.99
N ALA A 262 0.31 -21.95 7.03
CA ALA A 262 1.43 -22.87 6.97
C ALA A 262 2.77 -22.19 6.63
N VAL A 263 2.72 -21.06 5.92
CA VAL A 263 3.91 -20.30 5.51
C VAL A 263 4.29 -19.27 6.56
N LEU A 264 3.28 -18.58 7.12
CA LEU A 264 3.47 -17.48 8.06
C LEU A 264 3.53 -17.94 9.52
N GLY A 265 3.12 -19.18 9.81
CA GLY A 265 3.03 -19.67 11.18
C GLY A 265 1.92 -18.99 11.99
N THR A 266 0.84 -18.57 11.33
CA THR A 266 -0.29 -17.84 11.95
C THR A 266 -0.87 -18.62 13.12
N GLU A 267 -0.96 -17.99 14.30
CA GLU A 267 -1.60 -18.56 15.48
C GLU A 267 -2.93 -17.86 15.80
N ILE A 268 -3.67 -18.39 16.78
CA ILE A 268 -4.92 -17.78 17.26
C ILE A 268 -4.68 -16.37 17.82
N GLN A 269 -3.53 -16.14 18.45
CA GLN A 269 -3.15 -14.83 19.01
C GLN A 269 -3.04 -13.75 17.91
N ASP A 270 -2.59 -14.13 16.71
CA ASP A 270 -2.52 -13.21 15.58
C ASP A 270 -3.93 -12.82 15.09
N ILE A 271 -4.89 -13.73 15.23
CA ILE A 271 -6.30 -13.47 14.90
C ILE A 271 -6.91 -12.54 15.94
N ASP A 272 -6.64 -12.75 17.23
CA ASP A 272 -7.09 -11.84 18.28
C ASP A 272 -6.54 -10.42 18.04
N HIS A 273 -5.26 -10.32 17.69
CA HIS A 273 -4.64 -9.03 17.35
C HIS A 273 -5.24 -8.41 16.07
N LEU A 274 -5.56 -9.22 15.06
CA LEU A 274 -6.26 -8.76 13.85
C LEU A 274 -7.66 -8.21 14.19
N VAL A 275 -8.40 -8.90 15.05
CA VAL A 275 -9.73 -8.49 15.52
C VAL A 275 -9.64 -7.18 16.30
N ASP A 276 -8.64 -7.03 17.16
CA ASP A 276 -8.42 -5.79 17.91
C ASP A 276 -8.02 -4.62 16.98
N CYS A 277 -7.20 -4.86 15.97
CA CYS A 277 -6.89 -3.88 14.92
C CYS A 277 -8.15 -3.46 14.17
N LEU A 278 -9.01 -4.41 13.79
CA LEU A 278 -10.30 -4.13 13.16
C LEU A 278 -11.19 -3.26 14.05
N LYS A 279 -11.35 -3.61 15.33
CA LYS A 279 -12.12 -2.82 16.31
C LYS A 279 -11.59 -1.41 16.49
N MET A 280 -10.28 -1.21 16.41
CA MET A 280 -9.65 0.11 16.50
C MET A 280 -9.84 0.94 15.21
N LYS A 281 -9.82 0.30 14.04
CA LYS A 281 -9.86 0.98 12.73
C LYS A 281 -11.26 1.28 12.22
N ILE A 282 -12.22 0.39 12.46
CA ILE A 282 -13.61 0.56 12.01
C ILE A 282 -14.20 1.91 12.45
N PRO A 283 -14.08 2.36 13.73
CA PRO A 283 -14.59 3.66 14.15
C PRO A 283 -13.99 4.82 13.36
N VAL A 284 -12.69 4.76 13.06
CA VAL A 284 -11.99 5.81 12.28
C VAL A 284 -12.53 5.87 10.85
N LEU A 285 -12.75 4.73 10.21
CA LEU A 285 -13.33 4.67 8.86
C LEU A 285 -14.78 5.20 8.85
N THR A 286 -15.59 4.81 9.83
CA THR A 286 -16.97 5.28 10.00
C THR A 286 -17.02 6.79 10.21
N SER A 287 -16.15 7.33 11.08
CA SER A 287 -16.05 8.77 11.34
C SER A 287 -15.65 9.54 10.08
N THR A 288 -14.64 9.03 9.36
CA THR A 288 -14.14 9.66 8.13
C THR A 288 -15.24 9.73 7.07
N LEU A 289 -16.04 8.67 6.91
CA LEU A 289 -17.18 8.68 6.00
C LEU A 289 -18.26 9.67 6.39
N GLN A 290 -18.62 9.73 7.68
CA GLN A 290 -19.66 10.65 8.17
C GLN A 290 -19.25 12.12 7.99
N LEU A 291 -17.99 12.44 8.26
CA LEU A 291 -17.47 13.81 8.16
C LEU A 291 -17.12 14.23 6.73
N ARG A 292 -17.06 13.30 5.77
CA ARG A 292 -16.68 13.59 4.37
C ARG A 292 -17.66 14.55 3.69
N GLU A 293 -18.97 14.35 3.89
CA GLU A 293 -20.00 15.24 3.32
C GLU A 293 -19.96 16.63 3.98
N GLU A 294 -19.77 16.69 5.30
CA GLU A 294 -19.63 17.96 6.03
C GLU A 294 -18.39 18.73 5.57
N PHE A 295 -17.26 18.04 5.43
CA PHE A 295 -16.00 18.61 4.95
C PHE A 295 -16.13 19.16 3.53
N GLU A 296 -16.74 18.41 2.63
CA GLU A 296 -17.00 18.84 1.26
C GLU A 296 -17.86 20.12 1.22
N GLN A 297 -18.90 20.20 2.05
CA GLN A 297 -19.76 21.39 2.14
C GLN A 297 -18.99 22.60 2.69
N GLU A 298 -18.15 22.41 3.70
CA GLU A 298 -17.42 23.51 4.34
C GLU A 298 -16.27 24.04 3.47
N VAL A 299 -15.56 23.16 2.76
CA VAL A 299 -14.56 23.59 1.76
C VAL A 299 -15.22 24.40 0.66
N ARG A 300 -16.41 24.00 0.17
CA ARG A 300 -17.13 24.77 -0.86
C ARG A 300 -17.65 26.13 -0.38
N ARG A 301 -17.86 26.32 0.91
CA ARG A 301 -18.20 27.63 1.50
C ARG A 301 -16.99 28.58 1.55
N THR A 302 -15.78 28.02 1.56
CA THR A 302 -14.54 28.78 1.71
C THR A 302 -13.98 29.22 0.36
N VAL A 303 -13.98 30.52 0.09
CA VAL A 303 -13.59 31.09 -1.23
C VAL A 303 -12.13 30.80 -1.63
N SER A 304 -11.22 30.69 -0.66
CA SER A 304 -9.79 30.45 -0.90
C SER A 304 -9.43 28.99 -1.18
N LEU A 305 -10.39 28.06 -1.06
CA LEU A 305 -10.16 26.62 -1.22
C LEU A 305 -11.05 26.04 -2.32
N LEU A 306 -10.53 25.04 -3.01
CA LEU A 306 -11.25 24.26 -4.01
C LEU A 306 -11.29 22.80 -3.55
N TYR A 307 -12.49 22.25 -3.39
CA TYR A 307 -12.67 20.82 -3.16
C TYR A 307 -12.45 20.04 -4.46
N ILE A 308 -11.74 18.92 -4.36
CA ILE A 308 -11.45 18.05 -5.50
C ILE A 308 -12.01 16.66 -5.20
N GLU A 309 -12.87 16.20 -6.11
CA GLU A 309 -13.44 14.86 -6.05
C GLU A 309 -12.40 13.84 -6.55
N ASP A 310 -11.83 13.10 -5.60
CA ASP A 310 -11.04 11.90 -5.85
C ASP A 310 -11.73 10.69 -5.18
N LEU A 311 -12.37 9.87 -6.01
CA LEU A 311 -13.11 8.67 -5.57
C LEU A 311 -12.16 7.55 -5.10
N GLY A 312 -10.89 7.58 -5.49
CA GLY A 312 -9.88 6.62 -5.06
C GLY A 312 -9.25 6.97 -3.70
N TRP A 313 -9.52 8.16 -3.16
CA TRP A 313 -8.97 8.58 -1.89
C TRP A 313 -9.80 8.08 -0.71
N PRO A 314 -9.19 7.34 0.25
CA PRO A 314 -9.88 6.80 1.41
C PRO A 314 -9.97 7.80 2.58
N GLY A 315 -9.31 8.96 2.55
CA GLY A 315 -9.37 9.94 3.63
C GLY A 315 -10.54 10.92 3.55
N LEU A 316 -10.50 11.97 4.37
CA LEU A 316 -11.57 12.98 4.50
C LEU A 316 -11.85 13.70 3.18
N GLY A 317 -10.81 13.99 2.39
CA GLY A 317 -10.97 14.64 1.10
C GLY A 317 -9.68 15.26 0.56
N VAL A 318 -9.81 15.89 -0.60
CA VAL A 318 -8.71 16.55 -1.31
C VAL A 318 -9.03 18.02 -1.50
N VAL A 319 -8.06 18.87 -1.17
CA VAL A 319 -8.21 20.33 -1.27
C VAL A 319 -7.08 20.93 -2.08
N ARG A 320 -7.41 21.93 -2.88
CA ARG A 320 -6.44 22.79 -3.55
C ARG A 320 -6.61 24.23 -3.09
N TYR A 321 -5.51 24.88 -2.75
CA TYR A 321 -5.52 26.32 -2.46
C TYR A 321 -5.70 27.12 -3.76
N ASN A 322 -6.65 28.04 -3.76
CA ASN A 322 -6.94 28.88 -4.92
C ASN A 322 -6.11 30.17 -4.83
N TYR A 323 -5.10 30.30 -5.69
CA TYR A 323 -4.25 31.48 -5.79
C TYR A 323 -4.77 32.44 -6.87
N HIS A 324 -5.11 33.66 -6.44
CA HIS A 324 -5.57 34.72 -7.33
C HIS A 324 -4.41 35.66 -7.72
N SER A 325 -3.78 35.42 -8.87
CA SER A 325 -2.88 36.40 -9.49
C SER A 325 -3.57 37.20 -10.59
N ASP A 326 -3.31 38.51 -10.64
CA ASP A 326 -3.71 39.40 -11.75
C ASP A 326 -2.90 39.15 -13.05
N GLU A 327 -1.87 38.28 -13.02
CA GLU A 327 -0.99 37.99 -14.15
C GLU A 327 -1.49 36.80 -15.00
N LYS A 328 -1.63 37.00 -16.32
CA LYS A 328 -2.06 35.98 -17.31
C LYS A 328 -0.94 35.04 -17.77
N ASN A 329 -0.17 34.48 -16.85
CA ASN A 329 0.91 33.55 -17.21
C ASN A 329 0.75 32.22 -16.46
N ASP A 330 0.04 31.29 -17.10
CA ASP A 330 -0.38 30.00 -16.52
C ASP A 330 0.80 29.19 -15.95
N ASP A 331 1.95 29.16 -16.64
CA ASP A 331 3.15 28.41 -16.20
C ASP A 331 3.78 28.97 -14.91
N LYS A 332 3.71 30.29 -14.71
CA LYS A 332 4.24 30.94 -13.49
C LYS A 332 3.26 30.74 -12.34
N GLN A 333 1.96 30.79 -12.63
CA GLN A 333 0.90 30.55 -11.66
C GLN A 333 0.93 29.11 -11.14
N GLU A 334 1.16 28.12 -12.00
CA GLU A 334 1.23 26.71 -11.59
C GLU A 334 2.41 26.43 -10.65
N LYS A 335 3.58 27.04 -10.90
CA LYS A 335 4.77 26.92 -10.04
C LYS A 335 4.59 27.57 -8.67
N GLU A 336 3.95 28.74 -8.62
CA GLU A 336 3.66 29.38 -7.33
C GLU A 336 2.59 28.58 -6.55
N LEU A 337 1.60 27.99 -7.23
CA LEU A 337 0.65 27.08 -6.59
C LEU A 337 1.34 25.85 -6.00
N GLU A 338 2.28 25.26 -6.72
CA GLU A 338 3.07 24.11 -6.26
C GLU A 338 3.88 24.48 -5.01
N LYS A 339 4.53 25.65 -5.01
CA LYS A 339 5.29 26.17 -3.89
C LYS A 339 4.40 26.43 -2.66
N ILE A 340 3.25 27.08 -2.85
CA ILE A 340 2.29 27.35 -1.77
C ILE A 340 1.78 26.04 -1.18
N ASN A 341 1.34 25.08 -1.99
CA ASN A 341 0.81 23.81 -1.48
C ASN A 341 1.89 22.95 -0.80
N THR A 342 3.14 23.01 -1.27
CA THR A 342 4.26 22.32 -0.62
C THR A 342 4.59 22.92 0.75
N GLU A 343 4.61 24.25 0.85
CA GLU A 343 4.84 24.94 2.12
C GLU A 343 3.64 24.78 3.07
N LEU A 344 2.42 24.76 2.54
CA LEU A 344 1.19 24.49 3.27
C LEU A 344 1.23 23.10 3.89
N LEU A 345 1.57 22.07 3.09
CA LEU A 345 1.74 20.71 3.59
C LEU A 345 2.75 20.66 4.75
N LYS A 346 3.90 21.33 4.58
CA LYS A 346 4.94 21.34 5.60
C LYS A 346 4.44 21.96 6.91
N LYS A 347 3.78 23.12 6.84
CA LYS A 347 3.18 23.76 8.02
C LYS A 347 2.08 22.91 8.65
N LEU A 348 1.22 22.27 7.85
CA LEU A 348 0.16 21.40 8.35
C LEU A 348 0.72 20.17 9.09
N ASN A 349 1.80 19.56 8.58
CA ASN A 349 2.47 18.44 9.26
C ASN A 349 3.27 18.88 10.51
N GLU A 350 3.65 20.15 10.63
CA GLU A 350 4.27 20.72 11.84
C GLU A 350 3.24 21.04 12.93
N LEU A 351 1.97 21.25 12.58
CA LEU A 351 0.88 21.34 13.54
C LEU A 351 0.64 19.92 14.06
N GLU A 352 1.06 19.65 15.31
CA GLU A 352 0.88 18.39 16.04
C GLU A 352 -0.61 17.95 16.06
N SER A 353 -1.07 17.40 14.96
CA SER A 353 -2.41 16.91 14.73
C SER A 353 -2.30 15.44 14.37
N ASP A 354 -3.23 14.62 14.87
CA ASP A 354 -3.29 13.18 14.55
C ASP A 354 -3.68 12.91 13.08
N LEU A 355 -3.82 13.97 12.28
CA LEU A 355 -4.17 13.95 10.87
C LEU A 355 -2.91 13.76 10.02
N THR A 356 -3.01 12.86 9.04
CA THR A 356 -1.96 12.71 8.03
C THR A 356 -2.28 13.57 6.83
N PHE A 357 -1.32 14.41 6.41
CA PHE A 357 -1.42 15.18 5.18
C PHE A 357 -0.38 14.68 4.16
N SER A 358 -0.79 14.52 2.90
CA SER A 358 0.10 14.18 1.80
C SER A 358 -0.11 15.08 0.59
N LEU A 359 0.91 15.18 -0.27
CA LEU A 359 0.75 15.78 -1.59
C LEU A 359 0.20 14.75 -2.56
N GLY A 360 -0.58 15.23 -3.53
CA GLY A 360 -1.10 14.38 -4.61
C GLY A 360 -0.01 13.77 -5.48
N PRO A 361 -0.35 12.72 -6.25
CA PRO A 361 0.59 12.08 -7.15
C PRO A 361 1.15 13.08 -8.18
N GLU A 362 2.46 12.98 -8.46
CA GLU A 362 3.17 13.85 -9.42
C GLU A 362 2.61 13.75 -10.86
N PHE A 363 1.91 12.64 -11.16
CA PHE A 363 1.30 12.34 -12.45
C PHE A 363 -0.22 12.21 -12.33
N GLY A 364 -0.96 13.09 -13.00
CA GLY A 364 -2.43 13.10 -13.02
C GLY A 364 -3.01 14.44 -13.51
N GLY A 365 -4.32 14.48 -13.75
CA GLY A 365 -5.04 15.70 -14.15
C GLY A 365 -5.28 16.71 -13.01
N GLN A 366 -4.84 16.38 -11.80
CA GLN A 366 -5.08 17.18 -10.59
C GLN A 366 -3.78 17.38 -9.79
N LYS A 367 -2.82 18.09 -10.38
CA LYS A 367 -1.58 18.50 -9.69
C LYS A 367 -1.87 19.52 -8.57
N ASN A 368 -0.92 19.68 -7.64
CA ASN A 368 -0.96 20.72 -6.60
C ASN A 368 -2.17 20.62 -5.67
N CYS A 369 -2.37 19.45 -5.05
CA CYS A 369 -3.45 19.19 -4.11
C CYS A 369 -2.90 18.65 -2.79
N VAL A 370 -3.57 19.01 -1.70
CA VAL A 370 -3.32 18.48 -0.36
C VAL A 370 -4.39 17.42 -0.07
N TYR A 371 -3.92 16.21 0.18
CA TYR A 371 -4.72 15.05 0.54
C TYR A 371 -4.79 14.95 2.05
N ILE A 372 -6.01 14.88 2.59
CA ILE A 372 -6.26 14.83 4.03
C ILE A 372 -6.66 13.41 4.39
N GLY A 373 -5.91 12.82 5.32
CA GLY A 373 -6.06 11.43 5.74
C GLY A 373 -7.34 11.14 6.52
N MET A 374 -7.30 10.00 7.21
CA MET A 374 -8.38 9.49 8.05
C MET A 374 -8.55 10.34 9.32
N VAL A 375 -9.76 10.32 9.86
CA VAL A 375 -10.18 11.21 10.95
C VAL A 375 -10.97 10.45 12.01
N THR A 376 -10.89 10.90 13.26
CA THR A 376 -11.68 10.43 14.40
C THR A 376 -12.89 11.32 14.68
N GLU A 377 -13.89 10.85 15.42
CA GLU A 377 -15.13 11.59 15.70
C GLU A 377 -14.93 12.96 16.36
N ASP A 378 -13.81 13.19 17.05
CA ASP A 378 -13.56 14.42 17.81
C ASP A 378 -13.11 15.61 16.94
N LEU A 379 -13.02 15.46 15.61
CA LEU A 379 -12.57 16.53 14.73
C LEU A 379 -13.66 17.58 14.47
N ASP A 380 -13.35 18.84 14.74
CA ASP A 380 -14.12 19.98 14.23
C ASP A 380 -13.71 20.29 12.78
N VAL A 381 -14.58 19.90 11.85
CA VAL A 381 -14.39 20.08 10.41
C VAL A 381 -14.26 21.57 10.04
N SER A 382 -15.02 22.44 10.71
CA SER A 382 -15.01 23.88 10.45
C SER A 382 -13.68 24.50 10.85
N GLU A 383 -13.18 24.17 12.05
CA GLU A 383 -11.87 24.62 12.52
C GLU A 383 -10.73 24.12 11.62
N LEU A 384 -10.81 22.88 11.13
CA LEU A 384 -9.81 22.34 10.20
C LEU A 384 -9.78 23.13 8.88
N VAL A 385 -10.93 23.35 8.25
CA VAL A 385 -11.02 24.08 6.98
C VAL A 385 -10.57 25.53 7.15
N GLU A 386 -10.97 26.19 8.25
CA GLU A 386 -10.50 27.54 8.58
C GLU A 386 -8.99 27.60 8.78
N THR A 387 -8.41 26.60 9.45
CA THR A 387 -6.97 26.51 9.68
C THR A 387 -6.22 26.35 8.36
N ILE A 388 -6.64 25.42 7.50
CA ILE A 388 -6.04 25.23 6.17
C ILE A 388 -6.09 26.52 5.36
N ALA A 389 -7.25 27.20 5.35
CA ALA A 389 -7.42 28.47 4.65
C ALA A 389 -6.56 29.59 5.23
N ALA A 390 -6.45 29.69 6.56
CA ALA A 390 -5.64 30.70 7.24
C ALA A 390 -4.14 30.48 6.99
N THR A 391 -3.65 29.25 7.10
CA THR A 391 -2.25 28.91 6.80
C THR A 391 -1.92 29.17 5.34
N GLY A 392 -2.83 28.84 4.41
CA GLY A 392 -2.67 29.16 2.98
C GLY A 392 -2.55 30.66 2.73
N ARG A 393 -3.43 31.48 3.35
CA ARG A 393 -3.37 32.95 3.25
C ARG A 393 -2.06 33.52 3.82
N GLU A 394 -1.60 33.00 4.95
CA GLU A 394 -0.34 33.43 5.57
C GLU A 394 0.86 33.15 4.64
N ILE A 395 0.89 31.98 3.99
CA ILE A 395 1.94 31.61 3.04
C ILE A 395 1.88 32.50 1.79
N GLU A 396 0.68 32.78 1.28
CA GLU A 396 0.47 33.67 0.14
C GLU A 396 0.93 35.10 0.45
N GLU A 397 0.54 35.66 1.60
CA GLU A 397 0.96 37.00 2.03
C GLU A 397 2.48 37.08 2.22
N ASN A 398 3.10 36.08 2.85
CA ASN A 398 4.55 36.00 3.01
C ASN A 398 5.27 35.92 1.66
N SER A 399 4.74 35.12 0.73
CA SER A 399 5.28 35.00 -0.63
C SER A 399 5.20 36.34 -1.38
N ARG A 400 4.06 37.03 -1.31
CA ARG A 400 3.86 38.35 -1.92
C ARG A 400 4.76 39.42 -1.31
N LEU A 401 4.98 39.39 0.01
CA LEU A 401 5.90 40.29 0.69
C LEU A 401 7.34 40.07 0.23
N LEU A 402 7.77 38.82 0.08
CA LEU A 402 9.10 38.48 -0.43
C LEU A 402 9.30 38.93 -1.89
N GLU A 403 8.28 38.80 -2.74
CA GLU A 403 8.32 39.32 -4.11
C GLU A 403 8.46 40.85 -4.14
N ASN A 404 7.64 41.57 -3.37
CA ASN A 404 7.73 43.02 -3.25
C ASN A 404 9.11 43.47 -2.77
N MET A 405 9.67 42.80 -1.74
CA MET A 405 11.02 43.09 -1.26
C MET A 405 12.08 42.80 -2.32
N THR A 406 11.95 41.69 -3.04
CA THR A 406 12.88 41.32 -4.12
C THR A 406 12.85 42.35 -5.24
N GLU A 407 11.67 42.87 -5.60
CA GLU A 407 11.54 43.92 -6.59
C GLU A 407 12.18 45.24 -6.14
N VAL A 408 11.93 45.65 -4.89
CA VAL A 408 12.52 46.85 -4.28
C VAL A 408 14.04 46.73 -4.22
N VAL A 409 14.57 45.57 -3.81
CA VAL A 409 16.02 45.30 -3.77
C VAL A 409 16.61 45.31 -5.17
N ARG A 410 15.96 44.67 -6.16
CA ARG A 410 16.40 44.67 -7.55
C ARG A 410 16.47 46.10 -8.10
N LYS A 411 15.45 46.91 -7.84
CA LYS A 411 15.41 48.32 -8.24
C LYS A 411 16.50 49.13 -7.53
N GLY A 412 16.68 48.92 -6.23
CA GLY A 412 17.74 49.53 -5.44
C GLY A 412 19.15 49.21 -5.97
N ILE A 413 19.39 47.96 -6.37
CA ILE A 413 20.67 47.55 -6.99
C ILE A 413 20.87 48.23 -8.34
N GLN A 414 19.84 48.29 -9.20
CA GLN A 414 19.92 48.98 -10.49
C GLN A 414 20.18 50.48 -10.34
N GLU A 415 19.48 51.14 -9.41
CA GLU A 415 19.70 52.56 -9.11
C GLU A 415 21.11 52.80 -8.55
N ALA A 416 21.60 51.91 -7.68
CA ALA A 416 22.96 51.99 -7.14
C ALA A 416 24.01 51.85 -8.25
N GLN A 417 23.82 50.89 -9.17
CA GLN A 417 24.72 50.67 -10.31
C GLN A 417 24.72 51.87 -11.27
N LEU A 418 23.55 52.44 -11.57
CA LEU A 418 23.42 53.62 -12.42
C LEU A 418 24.10 54.83 -11.79
N GLN A 419 23.88 55.05 -10.49
CA GLN A 419 24.52 56.15 -9.77
C GLN A 419 26.04 55.95 -9.64
N LEU A 420 26.51 54.72 -9.49
CA LEU A 420 27.95 54.38 -9.54
C LEU A 420 28.55 54.66 -10.92
N GLN A 421 27.86 54.29 -12.00
CA GLN A 421 28.31 54.59 -13.36
C GLN A 421 28.38 56.10 -13.60
N LYS A 422 27.33 56.84 -13.23
CA LYS A 422 27.30 58.31 -13.36
C LYS A 422 28.40 58.98 -12.55
N ALA A 423 28.63 58.55 -11.31
CA ALA A 423 29.73 59.07 -10.49
C ALA A 423 31.11 58.73 -11.07
N ASN A 424 31.25 57.57 -11.72
CA ASN A 424 32.48 57.19 -12.40
C ASN A 424 32.70 58.04 -13.67
N GLU A 425 31.65 58.34 -14.44
CA GLU A 425 31.70 59.25 -15.59
C GLU A 425 32.04 60.68 -15.17
N GLU A 426 31.41 61.21 -14.11
CA GLU A 426 31.73 62.51 -13.52
C GLU A 426 33.19 62.55 -13.03
N ARG A 427 33.66 61.49 -12.37
CA ARG A 427 35.07 61.35 -11.99
C ARG A 427 35.99 61.38 -13.20
N LEU A 428 35.67 60.66 -14.27
CA LEU A 428 36.45 60.68 -15.51
C LEU A 428 36.44 62.06 -16.18
N LEU A 429 35.32 62.80 -16.11
CA LEU A 429 35.22 64.18 -16.59
C LEU A 429 36.06 65.15 -15.74
N GLU A 430 36.01 65.03 -14.41
CA GLU A 430 36.81 65.86 -13.49
C GLU A 430 38.32 65.57 -13.63
N GLU A 431 38.71 64.29 -13.69
CA GLU A 431 40.09 63.88 -13.96
C GLU A 431 40.55 64.28 -15.38
N GLY A 432 39.63 64.31 -16.36
CA GLY A 432 39.88 64.77 -17.73
C GLY A 432 40.10 66.28 -17.85
N LEU A 433 39.35 67.09 -17.09
CA LEU A 433 39.51 68.55 -17.00
C LEU A 433 40.80 68.95 -16.27
N LEU A 434 41.14 68.25 -15.17
CA LEU A 434 42.35 68.51 -14.38
C LEU A 434 43.65 68.11 -15.08
N ARG A 435 43.59 67.24 -16.11
CA ARG A 435 44.77 66.87 -16.92
C ARG A 435 45.08 67.83 -18.08
N GLN A 436 44.25 68.85 -18.33
CA GLN A 436 44.46 69.79 -19.45
C GLN A 436 44.94 71.20 -19.05
N ILE A 437 45.05 71.51 -17.75
CA ILE A 437 45.49 72.84 -17.31
C ILE A 437 46.86 72.74 -16.60
N PRO A 438 47.96 73.23 -17.19
CA PRO A 438 49.24 73.29 -16.51
C PRO A 438 49.25 74.50 -15.58
N VAL A 439 48.84 74.32 -14.32
CA VAL A 439 49.10 75.31 -13.28
C VAL A 439 50.40 74.94 -12.57
N VAL A 440 51.39 75.79 -12.75
CA VAL A 440 52.76 75.60 -12.24
C VAL A 440 52.75 75.70 -10.71
N GLY A 441 52.69 74.55 -10.04
CA GLY A 441 52.73 74.46 -8.57
C GLY A 441 52.76 73.01 -8.10
N SER A 442 53.96 72.54 -7.74
CA SER A 442 54.28 71.21 -7.17
C SER A 442 54.23 70.00 -8.13
N VAL A 443 55.40 69.65 -8.68
CA VAL A 443 55.65 68.47 -9.53
C VAL A 443 55.43 67.13 -8.79
N LEU A 444 55.24 67.15 -7.46
CA LEU A 444 55.00 65.96 -6.63
C LEU A 444 53.55 65.45 -6.70
N ASN A 445 52.60 66.28 -7.14
CA ASN A 445 51.19 65.88 -7.22
C ASN A 445 50.80 65.24 -8.57
N TRP A 446 51.68 65.32 -9.58
CA TRP A 446 51.44 64.73 -10.91
C TRP A 446 51.75 63.23 -10.96
N PHE A 447 52.68 62.76 -10.12
CA PHE A 447 53.12 61.36 -10.08
C PHE A 447 52.42 60.50 -9.03
N SER A 448 51.47 61.07 -8.27
CA SER A 448 50.71 60.33 -7.26
C SER A 448 49.23 60.29 -7.63
N PRO A 449 48.66 59.13 -8.00
CA PRO A 449 47.22 59.05 -8.20
C PRO A 449 46.55 59.33 -6.86
N PHE A 450 45.64 60.32 -6.81
CA PHE A 450 44.76 60.48 -5.67
C PHE A 450 43.98 59.17 -5.49
N GLN A 451 44.31 58.41 -4.45
CA GLN A 451 43.49 57.28 -4.01
C GLN A 451 42.25 57.85 -3.32
N ALA A 452 41.29 58.32 -4.12
CA ALA A 452 39.93 58.52 -3.62
C ALA A 452 39.38 57.15 -3.26
N SER A 453 39.14 56.91 -1.96
CA SER A 453 38.47 55.69 -1.51
C SER A 453 37.09 55.60 -2.17
N PRO A 454 36.65 54.42 -2.63
CA PRO A 454 35.33 54.29 -3.23
C PRO A 454 34.27 54.70 -2.21
N LYS A 455 33.42 55.66 -2.59
CA LYS A 455 32.27 56.08 -1.77
C LYS A 455 31.28 54.92 -1.72
N GLY A 456 31.24 54.22 -0.59
CA GLY A 456 30.24 53.17 -0.36
C GLY A 456 28.83 53.75 -0.26
N ARG A 457 27.84 52.92 -0.62
CA ARG A 457 26.42 53.20 -0.37
C ARG A 457 25.82 51.96 0.27
N THR A 458 24.90 52.17 1.21
CA THR A 458 24.16 51.11 1.87
C THR A 458 22.69 51.23 1.48
N PHE A 459 22.04 50.11 1.19
CA PHE A 459 20.63 50.08 0.83
C PHE A 459 19.79 49.84 2.08
N ASN A 460 18.93 50.79 2.42
CA ASN A 460 18.05 50.68 3.57
C ASN A 460 16.75 49.98 3.15
N LEU A 461 16.60 48.71 3.55
CA LEU A 461 15.46 47.86 3.21
C LEU A 461 14.12 48.41 3.74
N THR A 462 14.13 49.16 4.84
CA THR A 462 12.92 49.72 5.45
C THR A 462 12.47 51.01 4.77
N ALA A 463 13.43 51.85 4.34
CA ALA A 463 13.14 53.10 3.66
C ALA A 463 13.05 52.96 2.13
N GLY A 464 13.47 51.81 1.57
CA GLY A 464 13.51 51.56 0.13
C GLY A 464 14.47 52.50 -0.63
N SER A 465 15.44 53.09 0.07
CA SER A 465 16.32 54.14 -0.45
C SER A 465 17.79 53.83 -0.24
N LEU A 466 18.63 54.33 -1.15
CA LEU A 466 20.08 54.29 -1.05
C LEU A 466 20.59 55.42 -0.14
N GLU A 467 21.38 55.06 0.86
CA GLU A 467 22.03 56.01 1.77
C GLU A 467 23.55 55.98 1.58
N SER A 468 24.20 57.14 1.73
CA SER A 468 25.66 57.25 1.66
C SER A 468 26.30 56.62 2.90
N THR A 469 27.30 55.75 2.73
CA THR A 469 28.02 55.19 3.89
C THR A 469 28.97 56.19 4.56
N GLU A 470 29.14 57.39 3.99
CA GLU A 470 30.02 58.42 4.56
C GLU A 470 29.64 58.78 6.01
N SER A 471 28.33 58.83 6.33
CA SER A 471 27.86 59.11 7.70
C SER A 471 28.18 57.98 8.69
N MET A 472 28.27 56.73 8.20
CA MET A 472 28.58 55.54 8.98
C MET A 472 30.07 55.44 9.33
N TYR A 473 30.95 55.96 8.46
CA TYR A 473 32.37 56.10 8.74
C TYR A 473 32.68 57.31 9.65
N VAL A 474 31.98 58.44 9.47
CA VAL A 474 32.18 59.65 10.28
C VAL A 474 31.75 59.44 11.74
N SER A 475 30.64 58.73 11.97
CA SER A 475 30.17 58.39 13.33
C SER A 475 31.12 57.45 14.08
N LYS A 476 31.79 56.52 13.38
CA LYS A 476 32.84 55.65 13.96
C LYS A 476 34.14 56.39 14.30
N ALA A 477 34.43 57.52 13.66
CA ALA A 477 35.65 58.29 13.91
C ALA A 477 35.57 59.23 15.13
N GLN A 478 34.37 59.48 15.68
CA GLN A 478 34.15 60.43 16.78
C GLN A 478 33.64 59.81 18.10
N GLY A 479 33.59 58.48 18.25
CA GLY A 479 33.07 57.84 19.46
C GLY A 479 34.02 56.82 20.07
N THR A 480 34.50 57.10 21.28
CA THR A 480 35.08 56.11 22.20
C THR A 480 34.15 54.90 22.38
N GLY A 481 34.72 53.70 22.21
CA GLY A 481 34.22 52.37 22.57
C GLY A 481 32.74 52.20 22.93
N THR A 482 31.95 51.68 22.00
CA THR A 482 30.84 50.75 22.26
C THR A 482 30.73 49.79 21.07
N THR A 483 30.50 48.52 21.38
CA THR A 483 30.48 47.35 20.49
C THR A 483 29.43 47.44 19.37
N PRO A 484 29.60 46.71 18.24
CA PRO A 484 28.60 46.66 17.17
C PRO A 484 27.25 46.09 17.67
N PRO A 485 26.11 46.40 17.01
CA PRO A 485 24.85 45.72 17.30
C PRO A 485 24.99 44.23 16.95
N PRO A 486 24.33 43.33 17.70
CA PRO A 486 24.41 41.90 17.44
C PRO A 486 23.76 41.56 16.09
N THR A 487 24.38 40.62 15.39
CA THR A 487 23.81 39.81 14.31
C THR A 487 22.45 39.25 14.75
N PRO A 488 21.40 39.19 13.90
CA PRO A 488 20.17 38.51 14.27
C PRO A 488 20.44 37.01 14.30
N THR A 489 20.82 36.51 15.47
CA THR A 489 20.79 35.10 15.81
C THR A 489 19.33 34.73 16.03
N SER A 490 18.84 33.75 15.27
CA SER A 490 17.53 33.14 15.46
C SER A 490 17.39 32.57 16.87
N SER A 491 16.75 33.32 17.77
CA SER A 491 16.18 32.80 19.00
C SER A 491 14.65 32.88 18.88
N LEU A 492 14.06 31.71 18.65
CA LEU A 492 12.63 31.47 18.82
C LEU A 492 12.26 31.73 20.29
N ALA A 493 11.89 32.96 20.60
CA ALA A 493 11.16 33.31 21.81
C ALA A 493 9.71 33.61 21.42
N LYS A 494 8.82 32.65 21.70
CA LYS A 494 7.37 32.81 21.62
C LYS A 494 6.92 34.02 22.45
N GLN A 495 6.71 35.17 21.81
CA GLN A 495 5.86 36.24 22.36
C GLN A 495 4.45 36.04 21.84
N ARG A 496 3.61 35.51 22.73
CA ARG A 496 2.17 35.34 22.58
C ARG A 496 1.52 36.71 22.80
N LEU A 497 0.85 37.25 21.79
CA LEU A 497 -0.12 38.34 21.92
C LEU A 497 -1.54 37.74 22.03
N PRO A 498 -2.47 38.43 22.73
CA PRO A 498 -3.67 37.82 23.29
C PRO A 498 -4.77 37.66 22.22
N GLY A 499 -5.33 36.46 22.09
CA GLY A 499 -6.52 36.27 21.25
C GLY A 499 -6.84 34.85 20.76
N GLN A 500 -5.95 33.87 20.87
CA GLN A 500 -6.23 32.50 20.40
C GLN A 500 -6.55 31.56 21.57
N LYS A 501 -7.80 31.09 21.60
CA LYS A 501 -8.27 30.06 22.52
C LYS A 501 -7.73 28.72 22.04
N ALA A 502 -6.77 28.17 22.78
CA ALA A 502 -6.38 26.77 22.64
C ALA A 502 -7.32 25.91 23.51
N PHE A 503 -7.80 24.80 22.96
CA PHE A 503 -8.52 23.77 23.70
C PHE A 503 -7.66 23.26 24.88
N LYS A 504 -8.24 23.24 26.07
CA LYS A 504 -7.65 22.63 27.27
C LYS A 504 -8.60 21.57 27.82
N ARG A 505 -8.13 20.32 27.82
CA ARG A 505 -8.63 19.27 28.71
C ARG A 505 -8.03 19.51 30.11
N SER A 506 -8.86 19.40 31.14
CA SER A 506 -8.47 19.58 32.55
C SER A 506 -7.82 18.31 33.10
N LEU A 507 -6.60 18.39 33.65
CA LEU A 507 -6.02 17.34 34.48
C LEU A 507 -5.28 17.93 35.70
N ARG A 508 -5.55 17.31 36.85
CA ARG A 508 -5.05 17.65 38.19
C ARG A 508 -3.60 17.21 38.40
N SER A 509 -2.92 18.00 39.22
CA SER A 509 -1.62 17.89 39.91
C SER A 509 -0.97 16.50 40.11
N SER A 510 0.36 16.42 39.96
CA SER A 510 1.31 16.34 41.10
C SER A 510 2.79 16.37 40.65
N ASP A 511 3.53 17.33 41.24
CA ASP A 511 4.94 17.36 41.71
C ASP A 511 6.07 16.55 41.05
N GLY A 512 7.23 17.23 40.88
CA GLY A 512 8.53 16.64 41.27
C GLY A 512 9.79 16.97 40.45
N PHE A 513 10.51 18.01 40.89
CA PHE A 513 11.98 18.18 40.92
C PHE A 513 12.86 18.45 39.67
N SER A 514 13.73 19.44 39.88
CA SER A 514 14.84 19.99 39.09
C SER A 514 16.08 19.09 39.00
N GLU A 515 16.98 19.32 38.02
CA GLU A 515 18.31 19.93 38.20
C GLU A 515 19.18 19.90 36.91
N THR A 516 19.78 21.05 36.59
CA THR A 516 21.13 21.39 36.01
C THR A 516 21.89 20.36 35.14
N SER A 517 22.70 20.66 34.11
CA SER A 517 23.76 21.69 33.96
C SER A 517 24.39 21.64 32.55
N SER A 518 25.15 22.70 32.23
CA SER A 518 25.64 23.18 30.93
C SER A 518 27.10 22.81 30.56
N ILE A 519 27.55 23.26 29.36
CA ILE A 519 28.94 23.59 28.86
C ILE A 519 29.72 22.42 28.19
N SER A 520 30.46 22.51 27.05
CA SER A 520 31.20 23.58 26.33
C SER A 520 31.52 23.25 24.85
N HIS A 521 31.74 24.31 24.07
CA HIS A 521 32.37 24.47 22.73
C HIS A 521 33.86 24.04 22.60
N CYS A 522 34.35 23.80 21.36
CA CYS A 522 35.22 24.73 20.60
C CYS A 522 35.71 24.19 19.22
N ASP A 523 35.82 25.13 18.28
CA ASP A 523 36.27 25.12 16.88
C ASP A 523 37.78 24.83 16.67
N ASP A 524 38.23 24.45 15.46
CA ASP A 524 38.73 25.40 14.43
C ASP A 524 39.49 24.74 13.24
N LEU A 525 39.49 25.46 12.11
CA LEU A 525 40.04 25.14 10.78
C LEU A 525 41.49 25.64 10.59
N ASP A 526 42.30 25.03 9.68
CA ASP A 526 42.83 25.66 8.43
C ASP A 526 43.91 24.83 7.67
N LYS A 527 43.67 24.65 6.37
CA LYS A 527 44.52 24.89 5.15
C LYS A 527 45.76 24.06 4.68
N LEU A 528 45.60 23.66 3.40
CA LEU A 528 46.43 23.80 2.17
C LEU A 528 47.62 22.87 1.81
N ASP A 529 47.36 22.08 0.75
CA ASP A 529 48.11 21.84 -0.51
C ASP A 529 49.57 21.36 -0.55
N GLN A 530 49.77 20.16 -1.18
CA GLN A 530 50.64 19.95 -2.37
C GLN A 530 50.53 18.54 -3.01
N ARG A 531 49.85 18.50 -4.18
CA ARG A 531 49.96 17.71 -5.45
C ARG A 531 50.28 16.17 -5.54
N PRO A 532 49.84 15.50 -6.64
CA PRO A 532 49.72 14.03 -6.84
C PRO A 532 50.73 13.51 -7.90
N PRO A 533 50.54 12.42 -8.70
CA PRO A 533 49.71 11.19 -8.64
C PRO A 533 50.54 9.88 -8.84
N ASN A 534 49.95 8.68 -8.72
CA ASN A 534 50.24 7.57 -9.66
C ASN A 534 49.26 6.37 -9.60
N LEU A 535 49.07 5.83 -10.80
CA LEU A 535 48.19 4.77 -11.31
C LEU A 535 48.38 3.34 -10.75
N SER A 536 47.24 2.69 -10.43
CA SER A 536 46.69 1.41 -10.97
C SER A 536 47.51 0.07 -10.91
N PRO A 537 46.99 -1.09 -11.37
CA PRO A 537 46.52 -2.21 -10.51
C PRO A 537 47.07 -3.61 -10.93
N GLY A 538 46.59 -4.71 -10.31
CA GLY A 538 46.78 -6.11 -10.76
C GLY A 538 47.16 -7.05 -9.60
N GLN A 539 46.30 -7.96 -9.11
CA GLN A 539 45.84 -9.25 -9.65
C GLN A 539 46.92 -10.36 -9.66
N GLU A 540 46.53 -11.52 -9.09
CA GLU A 540 46.96 -12.90 -9.37
C GLU A 540 47.72 -13.76 -8.31
N GLN A 541 47.12 -14.96 -8.14
CA GLN A 541 47.68 -16.32 -7.92
C GLN A 541 47.83 -16.90 -6.50
N GLY A 542 47.20 -18.08 -6.32
CA GLY A 542 47.26 -18.97 -5.16
C GLY A 542 48.49 -19.90 -5.15
N PRO A 543 48.53 -20.94 -4.28
CA PRO A 543 48.56 -22.36 -4.74
C PRO A 543 47.89 -23.38 -3.77
N LEU A 544 47.18 -24.41 -4.26
CA LEU A 544 47.54 -25.85 -4.49
C LEU A 544 47.34 -26.85 -3.32
N GLU A 545 46.92 -28.06 -3.74
CA GLU A 545 46.41 -29.25 -3.04
C GLU A 545 47.46 -30.15 -2.33
N MET A 546 46.98 -31.07 -1.45
CA MET A 546 47.04 -32.55 -1.61
C MET A 546 47.46 -33.39 -0.34
N GLU A 547 46.55 -34.30 0.04
CA GLU A 547 46.65 -35.68 0.60
C GLU A 547 47.21 -36.10 1.99
N ARG A 548 46.36 -36.95 2.64
CA ARG A 548 46.54 -38.24 3.37
C ARG A 548 47.24 -38.33 4.75
N ALA A 549 46.51 -38.92 5.70
CA ALA A 549 46.94 -40.11 6.48
C ALA A 549 45.73 -40.84 7.12
N GLU A 550 45.78 -42.18 7.07
CA GLU A 550 44.85 -43.17 7.63
C GLU A 550 45.10 -43.40 9.13
N GLU A 551 44.11 -43.90 9.88
CA GLU A 551 44.34 -44.94 10.89
C GLU A 551 43.06 -45.75 11.20
N GLN A 552 43.22 -47.07 11.18
CA GLN A 552 42.22 -48.12 11.41
C GLN A 552 42.05 -48.43 12.90
N LYS A 553 40.86 -48.89 13.32
CA LYS A 553 40.74 -50.06 14.20
C LYS A 553 39.37 -50.73 14.13
N GLU A 554 39.42 -51.99 13.77
CA GLU A 554 38.38 -53.02 13.72
C GLU A 554 38.16 -53.62 15.13
N VAL A 555 37.04 -54.35 15.35
CA VAL A 555 36.93 -55.67 16.04
C VAL A 555 35.57 -55.90 16.78
N VAL A 556 34.89 -57.00 16.36
CA VAL A 556 33.98 -57.96 17.08
C VAL A 556 32.52 -57.51 17.36
N GLN A 557 31.43 -58.14 16.86
CA GLN A 557 30.96 -59.54 16.68
C GLN A 557 30.20 -60.15 17.89
N ALA A 558 28.87 -60.32 17.77
CA ALA A 558 28.01 -61.40 18.32
C ALA A 558 26.54 -61.13 17.88
N LYS A 559 25.82 -61.99 17.12
CA LYS A 559 25.13 -63.26 17.52
C LYS A 559 24.10 -63.01 18.65
N THR A 560 22.82 -63.41 18.60
CA THR A 560 22.13 -64.56 17.97
C THR A 560 20.61 -64.42 18.20
N ASP A 561 19.81 -64.93 17.24
CA ASP A 561 18.59 -65.78 17.32
C ASP A 561 17.46 -65.45 18.34
N THR A 562 16.16 -65.60 18.07
CA THR A 562 15.49 -66.81 17.53
C THR A 562 14.01 -66.50 17.18
N GLU A 563 13.50 -67.13 16.13
CA GLU A 563 12.06 -67.31 15.80
C GLU A 563 11.44 -68.50 16.58
N ASP A 564 10.14 -68.73 16.32
CA ASP A 564 9.30 -69.93 16.53
C ASP A 564 8.42 -69.98 17.82
N ILE A 565 7.16 -70.48 17.86
CA ILE A 565 6.15 -71.06 16.94
C ILE A 565 4.86 -71.30 17.81
N ASP A 566 3.66 -71.27 17.19
CA ASP A 566 2.33 -71.87 17.57
C ASP A 566 1.75 -71.73 19.00
N SER A 567 0.44 -71.80 19.28
CA SER A 567 -0.82 -72.08 18.58
C SER A 567 -1.96 -71.74 19.56
N ASP A 568 -3.20 -71.61 19.07
CA ASP A 568 -4.37 -72.43 19.49
C ASP A 568 -5.72 -71.68 19.60
N GLN A 569 -6.65 -72.19 18.78
CA GLN A 569 -8.10 -72.39 18.98
C GLN A 569 -9.10 -71.22 19.17
N SER A 570 -9.95 -71.09 18.15
CA SER A 570 -11.35 -70.66 18.17
C SER A 570 -12.30 -71.89 18.21
N PRO A 571 -13.64 -71.75 18.15
CA PRO A 571 -14.59 -70.98 18.97
C PRO A 571 -15.70 -71.94 19.51
N PRO A 572 -16.90 -71.43 19.89
CA PRO A 572 -18.08 -72.05 19.27
C PRO A 572 -19.19 -71.09 18.84
N ASP A 573 -19.88 -71.54 17.79
CA ASP A 573 -21.16 -71.09 17.25
C ASP A 573 -22.31 -71.15 18.27
N CYS A 574 -23.27 -70.23 18.14
CA CYS A 574 -24.69 -70.61 18.19
C CYS A 574 -25.59 -69.64 17.39
N THR A 575 -26.26 -70.24 16.42
CA THR A 575 -27.30 -69.82 15.47
C THR A 575 -28.62 -69.26 16.03
N LYS A 576 -29.38 -68.61 15.11
CA LYS A 576 -30.86 -68.35 15.02
C LYS A 576 -31.37 -67.06 15.68
N ALA A 577 -32.32 -66.29 15.13
CA ALA A 577 -33.14 -66.36 13.92
C ALA A 577 -33.88 -65.01 13.71
N GLU A 578 -34.36 -64.78 12.47
CA GLU A 578 -35.61 -64.09 12.02
C GLU A 578 -36.02 -62.74 12.65
N GLU A 579 -36.10 -61.63 11.89
CA GLU A 579 -37.13 -61.25 10.89
C GLU A 579 -38.39 -60.59 11.50
N GLN A 580 -38.89 -59.55 10.81
CA GLN A 580 -40.06 -58.66 11.04
C GLN A 580 -39.72 -57.32 11.72
N ALA A 581 -39.59 -56.20 11.01
CA ALA A 581 -40.55 -55.48 10.16
C ALA A 581 -41.71 -54.80 10.91
N SER A 582 -41.76 -53.48 10.71
CA SER A 582 -42.95 -52.61 10.61
C SER A 582 -43.56 -51.97 11.86
N GLN A 583 -43.68 -50.64 11.73
CA GLN A 583 -44.69 -49.74 12.30
C GLN A 583 -44.54 -49.31 13.77
N ARG A 584 -43.85 -48.18 13.98
CA ARG A 584 -44.49 -46.87 14.21
C ARG A 584 -43.49 -45.73 14.14
#